data_AF-A0A5E4PHR9-F1
#
_entry.id   AF-A0A5E4PHR9-F1
#
_cell.length_a   1.000
_cell.length_b   1.000
_cell.length_c   1.000
_cell.angle_alpha   90.00
_cell.angle_beta   90.00
_cell.angle_gamma   90.00
#
_symmetry.space_group_name_H-M   'P 1'
#
loop_
_entity.id
_entity.type
_entity.pdbx_description
1 polymer ?
#
loop_
_entity_poly.entity_id
_entity_poly.type
_entity_poly.pdbx_seq_one_letter_code
_entity_poly.pdbx_strand_id
1 'polypeptide(L)'
;MATPENLNVKQVYDNNPSDTLLDDDLFYLGRAPYGQANDMAVRGAVLKNAIRATWVTVTDAYVLLQPNVNYIINRPSLVMLAMPASAAVGASIKILNINSGGWQIAQNTGQNIIFGDKNTTTGPVGYLASATKGDKIELTCVIENSMWFVEGVIGNITFA
;
A
#
# COMPACT_ATOMS: atom_id res chain seq x y z
N MET A 1 10.67 -27.44 35.97
CA MET A 1 10.59 -26.04 35.49
C MET A 1 11.31 -26.01 34.15
N ALA A 2 10.57 -26.04 33.04
CA ALA A 2 11.19 -26.00 31.70
C ALA A 2 11.77 -24.60 31.49
N THR A 3 13.03 -24.52 31.11
CA THR A 3 13.67 -23.24 30.77
C THR A 3 12.94 -22.63 29.56
N PRO A 4 12.73 -21.30 29.51
CA PRO A 4 11.91 -20.63 28.47
C PRO A 4 12.43 -20.81 27.03
N GLU A 5 13.63 -21.36 26.89
CA GLU A 5 14.42 -21.45 25.66
C GLU A 5 14.05 -22.68 24.82
N ASN A 6 13.07 -23.47 25.28
CA ASN A 6 12.52 -24.65 24.62
C ASN A 6 10.98 -24.59 24.48
N LEU A 7 10.41 -23.42 24.17
CA LEU A 7 9.14 -23.44 23.44
C LEU A 7 9.46 -23.93 22.03
N ASN A 8 9.68 -25.24 21.93
CA ASN A 8 10.11 -25.94 20.74
C ASN A 8 9.17 -25.60 19.59
N VAL A 9 9.73 -25.49 18.38
CA VAL A 9 9.04 -25.42 17.09
C VAL A 9 7.80 -26.34 17.01
N LYS A 10 7.77 -27.44 17.77
CA LYS A 10 6.60 -28.29 18.01
C LYS A 10 5.32 -27.55 18.44
N GLN A 11 5.40 -26.48 19.23
CA GLN A 11 4.23 -25.67 19.64
C GLN A 11 3.65 -24.83 18.50
N VAL A 12 4.46 -24.52 17.46
CA VAL A 12 4.02 -23.85 16.23
C VAL A 12 3.31 -24.85 15.31
N TYR A 13 3.67 -26.13 15.32
CA TYR A 13 3.10 -27.17 14.44
C TYR A 13 1.88 -27.89 15.01
N ASP A 14 1.74 -28.04 16.33
CA ASP A 14 0.68 -28.90 16.89
C ASP A 14 -0.68 -28.19 17.11
N ASN A 15 -0.70 -26.85 17.15
CA ASN A 15 -1.92 -26.06 17.43
C ASN A 15 -2.31 -25.07 16.31
N ASN A 16 -1.50 -24.91 15.28
CA ASN A 16 -1.80 -24.07 14.12
C ASN A 16 -1.70 -24.93 12.86
N PRO A 17 -2.82 -25.33 12.22
CA PRO A 17 -2.77 -26.17 11.04
C PRO A 17 -2.04 -25.43 9.90
N SER A 18 -1.34 -26.18 9.04
CA SER A 18 -0.41 -25.69 8.01
C SER A 18 -1.01 -24.75 6.95
N ASP A 19 -2.30 -24.47 7.05
CA ASP A 19 -3.13 -23.66 6.16
C ASP A 19 -3.52 -22.28 6.73
N THR A 20 -3.19 -21.96 8.00
CA THR A 20 -3.49 -20.65 8.59
C THR A 20 -2.27 -19.93 9.13
N LEU A 21 -1.59 -19.15 8.28
CA LEU A 21 -0.64 -18.14 8.78
C LEU A 21 -1.39 -17.05 9.56
N LEU A 22 -1.32 -17.10 10.88
CA LEU A 22 -1.90 -16.11 11.79
C LEU A 22 -0.97 -14.89 11.91
N ASP A 23 -1.50 -13.78 12.42
CA ASP A 23 -0.70 -12.55 12.60
C ASP A 23 0.41 -12.70 13.64
N ASP A 24 0.15 -13.54 14.66
CA ASP A 24 1.05 -13.80 15.78
C ASP A 24 2.03 -14.95 15.55
N ASP A 25 1.97 -15.62 14.39
CA ASP A 25 2.95 -16.65 14.04
C ASP A 25 4.35 -16.07 13.98
N LEU A 26 5.36 -16.85 14.36
CA LEU A 26 6.75 -16.40 14.40
C LEU A 26 7.62 -17.27 13.49
N PHE A 27 8.18 -16.65 12.44
CA PHE A 27 9.05 -17.28 11.46
C PHE A 27 10.51 -17.02 11.83
N TYR A 28 11.18 -18.05 12.35
CA TYR A 28 12.59 -17.96 12.73
C TYR A 28 13.51 -18.01 11.50
N LEU A 29 14.39 -17.03 11.39
CA LEU A 29 15.39 -16.91 10.31
C LEU A 29 16.78 -17.37 10.77
N GLY A 30 17.01 -17.42 12.08
CA GLY A 30 18.27 -17.88 12.66
C GLY A 30 18.40 -17.51 14.13
N ARG A 31 19.42 -18.08 14.78
CA ARG A 31 19.82 -17.73 16.14
C ARG A 31 20.88 -16.62 16.10
N ALA A 32 20.80 -15.61 16.97
CA ALA A 32 21.83 -14.57 17.01
C ALA A 32 23.21 -15.14 17.39
N PRO A 33 24.30 -14.60 16.81
CA PRO A 33 25.65 -15.09 17.05
C PRO A 33 26.21 -14.76 18.45
N TYR A 34 25.60 -13.83 19.20
CA TYR A 34 26.14 -13.30 20.47
C TYR A 34 25.22 -13.53 21.68
N GLY A 35 24.96 -14.80 21.98
CA GLY A 35 24.23 -15.20 23.18
C GLY A 35 22.74 -15.42 22.91
N GLN A 36 22.20 -16.41 23.61
CA GLN A 36 20.91 -17.08 23.37
C GLN A 36 19.65 -16.19 23.56
N ALA A 37 19.80 -14.86 23.64
CA ALA A 37 18.75 -13.96 24.08
C ALA A 37 17.92 -13.33 22.94
N ASN A 38 18.42 -13.31 21.70
CA ASN A 38 17.74 -12.64 20.59
C ASN A 38 17.74 -13.49 19.32
N ASP A 39 16.79 -14.40 19.17
CA ASP A 39 16.60 -15.06 17.89
C ASP A 39 16.06 -14.08 16.84
N MET A 40 16.52 -14.20 15.59
CA MET A 40 16.00 -13.41 14.48
C MET A 40 14.71 -14.06 13.99
N ALA A 41 13.59 -13.37 14.15
CA ALA A 41 12.31 -13.87 13.66
C ALA A 41 11.41 -12.77 13.11
N VAL A 42 10.51 -13.15 12.21
CA VAL A 42 9.52 -12.27 11.58
C VAL A 42 8.13 -12.72 12.00
N ARG A 43 7.26 -11.79 12.42
CA ARG A 43 5.86 -12.11 12.73
C ARG A 43 5.06 -12.38 11.46
N GLY A 44 4.07 -13.26 11.51
CA GLY A 44 3.20 -13.60 10.39
C GLY A 44 2.46 -12.39 9.85
N ALA A 45 2.07 -11.43 10.70
CA ALA A 45 1.52 -10.14 10.27
C ALA A 45 2.48 -9.38 9.33
N VAL A 46 3.77 -9.33 9.69
CA VAL A 46 4.82 -8.63 8.94
C VAL A 46 5.08 -9.35 7.62
N LEU A 47 5.22 -10.68 7.64
CA LEU A 47 5.43 -11.47 6.44
C LEU A 47 4.24 -11.34 5.48
N LYS A 48 3.01 -11.50 5.98
CA LYS A 48 1.80 -11.35 5.17
C LYS A 48 1.74 -9.98 4.50
N ASN A 49 2.07 -8.91 5.22
CA ASN A 49 2.10 -7.56 4.65
C ASN A 49 3.23 -7.37 3.62
N ALA A 50 4.36 -8.05 3.78
CA ALA A 50 5.49 -7.97 2.86
C ALA A 50 5.26 -8.72 1.54
N ILE A 51 4.50 -9.84 1.56
CA ILE A 51 4.33 -10.71 0.39
C ILE A 51 2.99 -10.52 -0.34
N ARG A 52 2.02 -9.82 0.25
CA ARG A 52 0.71 -9.58 -0.36
C ARG A 52 0.53 -8.10 -0.70
N ALA A 53 -0.16 -7.84 -1.80
CA ALA A 53 -0.69 -6.51 -2.06
C ALA A 53 -1.81 -6.21 -1.05
N THR A 54 -1.71 -5.10 -0.32
CA THR A 54 -2.76 -4.65 0.60
C THR A 54 -3.82 -3.88 -0.19
N TRP A 55 -5.08 -4.31 -0.09
CA TRP A 55 -6.22 -3.69 -0.78
C TRP A 55 -7.22 -3.13 0.22
N VAL A 56 -7.65 -1.88 0.00
CA VAL A 56 -8.66 -1.18 0.82
C VAL A 56 -9.85 -0.82 -0.06
N THR A 57 -11.05 -1.20 0.37
CA THR A 57 -12.29 -0.72 -0.26
C THR A 57 -12.68 0.62 0.38
N VAL A 58 -12.86 1.64 -0.44
CA VAL A 58 -13.13 3.01 -0.01
C VAL A 58 -14.61 3.34 -0.23
N THR A 59 -15.30 3.66 0.86
CA THR A 59 -16.68 4.19 0.84
C THR A 59 -16.74 5.65 1.31
N ASP A 60 -15.68 6.14 1.93
CA ASP A 60 -15.56 7.51 2.43
C ASP A 60 -15.34 8.52 1.29
N ALA A 61 -15.69 9.78 1.57
CA ALA A 61 -15.50 10.87 0.62
C ALA A 61 -14.03 11.32 0.49
N TYR A 62 -13.21 11.00 1.49
CA TYR A 62 -11.81 11.41 1.57
C TYR A 62 -10.95 10.27 2.11
N VAL A 63 -9.79 10.06 1.49
CA VAL A 63 -8.79 9.10 1.96
C VAL A 63 -7.39 9.72 1.84
N LEU A 64 -6.61 9.57 2.90
CA LEU A 64 -5.16 9.77 2.83
C LEU A 64 -4.51 8.48 2.32
N LEU A 65 -3.99 8.53 1.09
CA LEU A 65 -3.31 7.40 0.48
C LEU A 65 -2.05 7.03 1.27
N GLN A 66 -1.76 5.74 1.33
CA GLN A 66 -0.58 5.18 1.94
C GLN A 66 0.30 4.54 0.86
N PRO A 67 1.64 4.63 0.98
CA PRO A 67 2.55 3.94 0.08
C PRO A 67 2.33 2.43 0.12
N ASN A 68 2.40 1.74 -1.02
CA ASN A 68 2.23 0.29 -1.15
C ASN A 68 0.85 -0.26 -0.73
N VAL A 69 -0.17 0.59 -0.80
CA VAL A 69 -1.57 0.21 -0.58
C VAL A 69 -2.38 0.50 -1.84
N ASN A 70 -3.22 -0.45 -2.22
CA ASN A 70 -4.11 -0.34 -3.36
C ASN A 70 -5.54 -0.06 -2.91
N TYR A 71 -6.29 0.66 -3.72
CA TYR A 71 -7.60 1.21 -3.36
C TYR A 71 -8.67 0.83 -4.39
N ILE A 72 -9.81 0.36 -3.90
CA ILE A 72 -11.02 0.12 -4.69
C ILE A 72 -12.06 1.16 -4.29
N ILE A 73 -12.31 2.10 -5.17
CA ILE A 73 -13.27 3.18 -4.96
C ILE A 73 -14.68 2.64 -5.17
N ASN A 74 -15.41 2.50 -4.07
CA ASN A 74 -16.77 1.97 -4.01
C ASN A 74 -17.73 3.04 -3.47
N ARG A 75 -17.77 4.20 -4.12
CA ARG A 75 -18.66 5.31 -3.75
C ARG A 75 -19.37 5.86 -4.98
N PRO A 76 -20.68 6.17 -4.91
CA PRO A 76 -21.44 6.69 -6.04
C PRO A 76 -21.13 8.17 -6.36
N SER A 77 -20.40 8.86 -5.49
CA SER A 77 -19.98 10.26 -5.63
C SER A 77 -18.48 10.39 -5.41
N LEU A 78 -17.90 11.49 -5.90
CA LEU A 78 -16.44 11.74 -5.96
C LEU A 78 -15.72 11.44 -4.64
N VAL A 79 -14.61 10.71 -4.74
CA VAL A 79 -13.67 10.50 -3.63
C VAL A 79 -12.42 11.35 -3.85
N MET A 80 -12.06 12.14 -2.84
CA MET A 80 -10.80 12.89 -2.83
C MET A 80 -9.70 12.02 -2.19
N LEU A 81 -8.63 11.78 -2.95
CA LEU A 81 -7.52 10.92 -2.57
C LEU A 81 -6.27 11.78 -2.35
N ALA A 82 -5.95 12.12 -1.10
CA ALA A 82 -4.73 12.88 -0.82
C ALA A 82 -3.50 11.99 -0.97
N MET A 83 -2.51 12.45 -1.74
CA MET A 83 -1.25 11.73 -1.90
C MET A 83 -0.52 11.52 -0.57
N PRO A 84 0.28 10.46 -0.42
CA PRO A 84 1.10 10.27 0.77
C PRO A 84 2.10 11.42 0.90
N ALA A 85 2.23 11.99 2.11
CA ALA A 85 3.26 13.00 2.39
C ALA A 85 4.67 12.40 2.48
N SER A 86 4.76 11.09 2.78
CA SER A 86 6.01 10.34 2.80
C SER A 86 5.87 9.07 1.94
N ALA A 87 6.80 8.88 1.01
CA ALA A 87 6.92 7.69 0.17
C ALA A 87 8.37 7.54 -0.32
N ALA A 88 8.94 6.36 -0.13
CA ALA A 88 10.24 6.00 -0.69
C ALA A 88 10.13 5.78 -2.22
N VAL A 89 11.25 5.96 -2.93
CA VAL A 89 11.34 5.60 -4.35
C VAL A 89 10.96 4.13 -4.54
N GLY A 90 10.15 3.85 -5.55
CA GLY A 90 9.61 2.52 -5.86
C GLY A 90 8.31 2.17 -5.12
N ALA A 91 7.84 3.02 -4.19
CA ALA A 91 6.53 2.81 -3.60
C ALA A 91 5.42 2.91 -4.66
N SER A 92 4.49 1.95 -4.66
CA SER A 92 3.43 1.86 -5.67
C SER A 92 2.04 2.03 -5.07
N ILE A 93 1.11 2.57 -5.85
CA ILE A 93 -0.30 2.74 -5.50
C ILE A 93 -1.15 2.45 -6.74
N LYS A 94 -2.11 1.53 -6.60
CA LYS A 94 -3.14 1.26 -7.62
C LYS A 94 -4.50 1.71 -7.15
N ILE A 95 -5.23 2.41 -8.02
CA ILE A 95 -6.58 2.88 -7.75
C ILE A 95 -7.52 2.32 -8.82
N LEU A 96 -8.56 1.64 -8.40
CA LEU A 96 -9.62 1.09 -9.23
C LEU A 96 -10.94 1.79 -8.90
N ASN A 97 -11.72 2.17 -9.92
CA ASN A 97 -13.06 2.68 -9.70
C ASN A 97 -14.13 1.67 -10.12
N ILE A 98 -14.96 1.21 -9.18
CA ILE A 98 -16.05 0.26 -9.46
C ILE A 98 -17.43 0.92 -9.51
N ASN A 99 -17.53 2.21 -9.21
CA ASN A 99 -18.76 3.00 -9.25
C ASN A 99 -18.65 4.21 -10.19
N SER A 100 -19.77 4.92 -10.36
CA SER A 100 -19.83 6.13 -11.20
C SER A 100 -19.28 7.40 -10.53
N GLY A 101 -18.92 7.35 -9.25
CA GLY A 101 -18.51 8.54 -8.49
C GLY A 101 -17.17 9.12 -8.90
N GLY A 102 -16.27 8.28 -9.44
CA GLY A 102 -14.92 8.71 -9.79
C GLY A 102 -14.05 8.97 -8.57
N TRP A 103 -12.84 9.44 -8.84
CA TRP A 103 -11.88 9.85 -7.82
C TRP A 103 -11.06 11.03 -8.33
N GLN A 104 -10.51 11.82 -7.41
CA GLN A 104 -9.54 12.86 -7.72
C GLN A 104 -8.37 12.73 -6.76
N ILE A 105 -7.17 12.59 -7.32
CA ILE A 105 -5.92 12.58 -6.56
C ILE A 105 -5.53 14.04 -6.28
N ALA A 106 -5.47 14.40 -5.01
CA ALA A 106 -5.01 15.70 -4.54
C ALA A 106 -3.54 15.62 -4.12
N GLN A 107 -2.71 16.47 -4.70
CA GLN A 107 -1.27 16.53 -4.42
C GLN A 107 -1.00 17.39 -3.17
N ASN A 108 0.07 17.08 -2.44
CA ASN A 108 0.56 17.98 -1.38
C ASN A 108 1.54 19.01 -1.98
N THR A 109 1.90 20.01 -1.19
CA THR A 109 2.94 20.99 -1.55
C THR A 109 4.25 20.29 -1.97
N GLY A 110 4.80 20.72 -3.11
CA GLY A 110 6.04 20.17 -3.64
C GLY A 110 5.90 18.82 -4.34
N GLN A 111 4.67 18.29 -4.48
CA GLN A 111 4.41 17.05 -5.20
C GLN A 111 3.94 17.32 -6.63
N ASN A 112 4.38 16.48 -7.57
CA ASN A 112 3.88 16.46 -8.95
C ASN A 112 3.73 15.01 -9.46
N ILE A 113 2.91 14.82 -10.49
CA ILE A 113 2.70 13.51 -11.14
C ILE A 113 3.03 13.65 -12.62
N ILE A 114 3.88 12.75 -13.11
CA ILE A 114 4.18 12.57 -14.53
C ILE A 114 3.13 11.65 -15.13
N PHE A 115 2.40 12.13 -16.13
CA PHE A 115 1.38 11.40 -16.87
C PHE A 115 1.69 11.42 -18.38
N GLY A 116 2.31 10.35 -18.87
CA GLY A 116 2.75 10.27 -20.26
C GLY A 116 3.84 11.30 -20.56
N ASP A 117 3.58 12.19 -21.51
CA ASP A 117 4.46 13.31 -21.88
C ASP A 117 4.11 14.62 -21.13
N LYS A 118 3.16 14.57 -20.20
CA LYS A 118 2.68 15.72 -19.42
C LYS A 118 3.01 15.57 -17.94
N ASN A 119 3.03 16.70 -17.23
CA ASN A 119 3.11 16.75 -15.77
C ASN A 119 1.92 17.52 -15.22
N THR A 120 1.41 17.12 -14.07
CA THR A 120 0.49 17.94 -13.28
C THR A 120 1.19 19.20 -12.76
N THR A 121 0.42 20.23 -12.44
CA THR A 121 0.94 21.42 -11.76
C THR A 121 1.48 21.05 -10.38
N THR A 122 2.72 21.40 -10.06
CA THR A 122 3.30 21.07 -8.74
C THR A 122 2.50 21.70 -7.60
N GLY A 123 2.16 20.91 -6.59
CA GLY A 123 1.45 21.36 -5.39
C GLY A 123 -0.06 21.13 -5.42
N PRO A 124 -0.82 21.68 -4.45
CA PRO A 124 -2.23 21.33 -4.21
C PRO A 124 -3.22 21.66 -5.34
N VAL A 125 -2.78 22.43 -6.34
CA VAL A 125 -3.60 22.76 -7.51
C VAL A 125 -3.56 21.64 -8.55
N GLY A 126 -2.48 20.86 -8.61
CA GLY A 126 -2.37 19.76 -9.56
C GLY A 126 -3.12 18.52 -9.10
N TYR A 127 -3.64 17.78 -10.08
CA TYR A 127 -4.43 16.58 -9.82
C TYR A 127 -4.46 15.63 -11.02
N LEU A 128 -4.87 14.39 -10.75
CA LEU A 128 -5.42 13.46 -11.73
C LEU A 128 -6.82 13.07 -11.29
N ALA A 129 -7.79 13.00 -12.19
CA ALA A 129 -9.15 12.64 -11.86
C ALA A 129 -9.78 11.65 -12.85
N SER A 130 -10.58 10.74 -12.30
CA SER A 130 -11.46 9.81 -13.00
C SER A 130 -12.90 10.29 -12.89
N ALA A 131 -13.68 10.07 -13.95
CA ALA A 131 -15.10 10.40 -13.99
C ALA A 131 -16.01 9.18 -14.22
N THR A 132 -15.46 8.03 -14.62
CA THR A 132 -16.27 6.89 -15.06
C THR A 132 -15.93 5.60 -14.34
N LYS A 133 -16.95 4.73 -14.24
CA LYS A 133 -16.78 3.37 -13.72
C LYS A 133 -15.84 2.59 -14.64
N GLY A 134 -14.89 1.86 -14.04
CA GLY A 134 -13.89 1.07 -14.76
C GLY A 134 -12.58 1.82 -15.01
N ASP A 135 -12.53 3.12 -14.73
CA ASP A 135 -11.28 3.88 -14.75
C ASP A 135 -10.30 3.31 -13.72
N LYS A 136 -9.03 3.24 -14.10
CA LYS A 136 -7.95 2.79 -13.23
C LYS A 136 -6.68 3.61 -13.44
N ILE A 137 -5.87 3.71 -12.39
CA ILE A 137 -4.52 4.22 -12.49
C ILE A 137 -3.55 3.45 -11.58
N GLU A 138 -2.29 3.36 -12.03
CA GLU A 138 -1.16 2.77 -11.31
C GLU A 138 -0.05 3.83 -11.23
N LEU A 139 0.40 4.12 -10.01
CA LEU A 139 1.36 5.18 -9.69
C LEU A 139 2.58 4.58 -9.00
N THR A 140 3.77 5.05 -9.35
CA THR A 140 5.02 4.70 -8.67
C THR A 140 5.79 5.97 -8.29
N CYS A 141 6.28 6.03 -7.06
CA CYS A 141 7.13 7.13 -6.60
C CYS A 141 8.52 7.02 -7.25
N VAL A 142 8.94 8.05 -7.98
CA VAL A 142 10.22 8.09 -8.72
C VAL A 142 11.24 9.03 -8.11
N ILE A 143 10.79 10.04 -7.36
CA ILE A 143 11.62 10.86 -6.48
C ILE A 143 10.94 10.87 -5.12
N GLU A 144 11.70 10.53 -4.08
CA GLU A 144 11.21 10.42 -2.71
C GLU A 144 10.29 11.59 -2.35
N ASN A 145 9.11 11.25 -1.85
CA ASN A 145 8.02 12.13 -1.42
C ASN A 145 7.42 13.09 -2.47
N SER A 146 8.12 13.39 -3.56
CA SER A 146 7.86 14.58 -4.39
C SER A 146 7.39 14.27 -5.80
N MET A 147 7.80 13.15 -6.40
CA MET A 147 7.46 12.87 -7.78
C MET A 147 6.93 11.46 -7.96
N TRP A 148 5.79 11.37 -8.64
CA TRP A 148 5.13 10.12 -8.97
C TRP A 148 4.99 9.98 -10.48
N PHE A 149 5.05 8.74 -10.97
CA PHE A 149 4.94 8.40 -12.38
C PHE A 149 3.74 7.49 -12.58
N VAL A 150 2.92 7.79 -13.60
CA VAL A 150 1.82 6.93 -14.01
C VAL A 150 2.35 5.79 -14.87
N GLU A 151 2.32 4.57 -14.36
CA GLU A 151 2.80 3.38 -15.08
C GLU A 151 1.71 2.73 -15.93
N GLY A 152 0.46 2.84 -15.49
CA GLY A 152 -0.67 2.18 -16.14
C GLY A 152 -1.95 2.97 -15.98
N VAL A 153 -2.71 3.08 -17.07
CA VAL A 153 -3.99 3.78 -17.09
C VAL A 153 -5.00 3.00 -17.95
N ILE A 154 -6.24 2.94 -17.49
CA ILE A 154 -7.40 2.55 -18.31
C ILE A 154 -8.48 3.59 -18.07
N GLY A 155 -9.13 4.01 -19.15
CA GLY A 155 -10.18 5.04 -19.10
C GLY A 155 -9.68 6.43 -19.45
N ASN A 156 -10.52 7.43 -19.21
CA ASN A 156 -10.27 8.83 -19.58
C ASN A 156 -9.94 9.64 -18.32
N ILE A 157 -8.65 9.77 -18.02
CA ILE A 157 -8.16 10.53 -16.87
C ILE A 157 -7.94 11.98 -17.27
N THR A 158 -8.50 12.90 -16.49
CA THR A 158 -8.23 14.35 -16.62
C THR A 158 -7.11 14.76 -15.68
N PHE A 159 -6.41 15.84 -16.01
CA PHE A 159 -5.27 16.33 -15.25
C PHE A 159 -5.22 17.87 -15.24
N ALA A 160 -4.57 18.42 -14.23
CA ALA A 160 -4.17 19.83 -14.16
C ALA A 160 -2.82 19.97 -13.45
#